data_AF-A0A512N7R0-F1
#
_entry.id   AF-A0A512N7R0-F1
#
_cell.length_a   1.000
_cell.length_b   1.000
_cell.length_c   1.000
_cell.angle_alpha   90.00
_cell.angle_beta   90.00
_cell.angle_gamma   90.00
#
_symmetry.space_group_name_H-M   'P 1'
#
loop_
_entity.id
_entity.type
_entity.pdbx_description
1 polymer ?
#
loop_
_entity_poly.entity_id
_entity_poly.type
_entity_poly.pdbx_seq_one_letter_code
_entity_poly.pdbx_strand_id
1 'polypeptide(L)'
;MSFPLLRRPAICIAAVALAGLSASGCSPTPSVAMAWTGPGWYLQKNNMVQVSGNSYFGGPWSYEKCEEERIKLPPETAVQMLCVRENRKPDVFGRS
;
A
#
# COMPACT_ATOMS: atom_id res chain seq x y z
N MET A 1 55.33 3.49 13.38
CA MET A 1 54.74 4.46 12.45
C MET A 1 53.46 3.86 11.89
N SER A 2 52.32 4.55 12.07
CA SER A 2 50.97 4.09 11.74
C SER A 2 50.71 4.07 10.23
N PHE A 3 49.98 3.07 9.74
CA PHE A 3 49.50 2.98 8.36
C PHE A 3 48.07 3.58 8.26
N PRO A 4 47.85 4.74 7.60
CA PRO A 4 46.52 5.35 7.52
C PRO A 4 46.01 5.34 6.07
N LEU A 5 45.80 4.17 5.46
CA LEU A 5 45.35 4.13 4.04
C LEU A 5 44.18 3.17 3.72
N LEU A 6 43.65 2.43 4.69
CA LEU A 6 42.58 1.43 4.42
C LEU A 6 41.17 1.85 4.86
N ARG A 7 40.94 3.13 5.21
CA ARG A 7 39.67 3.56 5.81
C ARG A 7 38.67 4.26 4.88
N ARG A 8 38.93 4.32 3.56
CA ARG A 8 38.14 5.11 2.61
C ARG A 8 37.33 4.36 1.52
N PRO A 9 37.58 3.09 1.12
CA PRO A 9 36.79 2.50 0.04
C PRO A 9 35.48 1.85 0.52
N ALA A 10 35.34 1.53 1.81
CA ALA A 10 34.16 0.85 2.35
C ALA A 10 32.91 1.73 2.46
N ILE A 11 33.08 3.06 2.46
CA ILE A 11 31.95 4.00 2.65
C ILE A 11 31.19 4.22 1.33
N CYS A 12 31.88 4.15 0.19
CA CYS A 12 31.25 4.44 -1.11
C CYS A 12 30.37 3.29 -1.62
N ILE A 13 30.65 2.04 -1.23
CA ILE A 13 29.87 0.87 -1.68
C ILE A 13 28.53 0.78 -0.93
N ALA A 14 28.49 1.21 0.34
CA ALA A 14 27.26 1.23 1.12
C ALA A 14 26.24 2.26 0.59
N ALA A 15 26.71 3.41 0.08
CA ALA A 15 25.83 4.47 -0.42
C ALA A 15 25.09 4.09 -1.71
N VAL A 16 25.71 3.27 -2.58
CA VAL A 16 25.09 2.84 -3.84
C VAL A 16 24.08 1.71 -3.62
N ALA A 17 24.31 0.82 -2.64
CA ALA A 17 23.37 -0.24 -2.29
C ALA A 17 22.07 0.29 -1.66
N LEU A 18 22.13 1.41 -0.92
CA LEU A 18 20.95 2.06 -0.32
C LEU A 18 20.11 2.86 -1.34
N ALA A 19 20.70 3.36 -2.42
CA ALA A 19 19.99 4.14 -3.44
C ALA A 19 19.22 3.27 -4.46
N GLY A 20 19.55 1.97 -4.57
CA GLY A 20 18.90 1.05 -5.52
C GLY A 20 17.54 0.50 -5.07
N LEU A 21 17.21 0.57 -3.77
CA LEU A 21 15.98 0.01 -3.20
C LEU A 21 14.81 1.00 -3.11
N SER A 22 15.03 2.28 -3.42
CA SER A 22 14.03 3.34 -3.23
C SER A 22 13.16 3.64 -4.46
N ALA A 23 13.34 2.93 -5.58
CA ALA A 23 12.68 3.28 -6.84
C ALA A 23 11.56 2.32 -7.30
N SER A 24 11.38 1.17 -6.64
CA SER A 24 10.28 0.24 -6.96
C SER A 24 9.17 0.33 -5.92
N GLY A 25 8.21 1.24 -6.07
CA GLY A 25 6.98 1.14 -5.25
C GLY A 25 6.04 2.34 -5.17
N CYS A 26 6.35 3.50 -5.74
CA CYS A 26 5.44 4.65 -5.64
C CYS A 26 4.42 4.68 -6.79
N SER A 27 3.62 3.61 -6.93
CA SER A 27 2.32 3.76 -7.62
C SER A 27 1.37 4.38 -6.60
N PRO A 28 0.86 5.62 -6.82
CA PRO A 28 -0.03 6.26 -5.87
C PRO A 28 -1.25 5.37 -5.67
N THR A 29 -1.43 4.87 -4.45
CA THR A 29 -2.60 4.07 -4.12
C THR A 29 -3.82 5.00 -4.18
N PRO A 30 -4.90 4.64 -4.88
CA PRO A 30 -6.06 5.52 -5.00
C PRO A 30 -6.59 5.85 -3.60
N SER A 31 -6.61 7.14 -3.28
CA SER A 31 -7.11 7.58 -1.98
C SER A 31 -8.58 7.21 -1.83
N VAL A 32 -8.99 6.92 -0.59
CA VAL A 32 -10.39 6.67 -0.23
C VAL A 32 -11.32 7.75 -0.78
N ALA A 33 -10.90 9.03 -0.72
CA ALA A 33 -11.68 10.15 -1.21
C ALA A 33 -11.94 10.12 -2.73
N MET A 34 -11.03 9.52 -3.52
CA MET A 34 -11.17 9.41 -4.98
C MET A 34 -11.99 8.19 -5.39
N ALA A 35 -11.90 7.09 -4.66
CA ALA A 35 -12.58 5.83 -5.00
C ALA A 35 -13.97 5.70 -4.38
N TRP A 36 -14.32 6.54 -3.39
CA TRP A 36 -15.65 6.57 -2.79
C TRP A 36 -16.71 7.10 -3.76
N THR A 37 -17.74 6.31 -4.03
CA THR A 37 -18.89 6.74 -4.84
C THR A 37 -20.24 6.61 -4.12
N GLY A 38 -20.30 5.93 -2.98
CA GLY A 38 -21.51 5.80 -2.16
C GLY A 38 -21.41 4.72 -1.07
N PRO A 39 -22.41 4.58 -0.19
CA PRO A 39 -22.42 3.53 0.83
C PRO A 39 -22.41 2.12 0.21
N GLY A 40 -21.60 1.22 0.76
CA GLY A 40 -21.46 -0.14 0.24
C GLY A 40 -20.22 -0.88 0.75
N TRP A 41 -19.92 -2.03 0.14
CA TRP A 41 -18.70 -2.77 0.40
C TRP A 41 -17.59 -2.33 -0.56
N TYR A 42 -16.40 -2.10 0.01
CA TYR A 42 -15.22 -1.68 -0.71
C TYR A 42 -14.08 -2.68 -0.50
N LEU A 43 -13.32 -2.90 -1.56
CA LEU A 43 -12.10 -3.68 -1.49
C LEU A 43 -10.97 -2.75 -1.05
N GLN A 44 -10.48 -2.95 0.17
CA GLN A 44 -9.47 -2.11 0.81
C GLN A 44 -8.21 -2.92 1.10
N LYS A 45 -7.03 -2.33 0.93
CA LYS A 45 -5.79 -2.94 1.43
C LYS A 45 -5.71 -2.77 2.95
N ASN A 46 -5.19 -3.79 3.63
CA ASN A 46 -5.02 -3.77 5.08
C ASN A 46 -3.99 -2.70 5.48
N ASN A 47 -4.37 -1.83 6.41
CA ASN A 47 -3.54 -0.74 6.94
C ASN A 47 -2.22 -1.22 7.55
N MET A 48 -2.12 -2.46 8.02
CA MET A 48 -0.83 -3.02 8.47
C MET A 48 0.21 -3.07 7.33
N VAL A 49 -0.25 -3.15 6.08
CA VAL A 49 0.59 -3.20 4.87
C VAL A 49 0.67 -1.84 4.19
N GLN A 50 -0.25 -0.91 4.49
CA GLN A 50 -0.26 0.42 3.89
C GLN A 50 0.52 1.41 4.76
N VAL A 51 1.52 2.07 4.17
CA VAL A 51 2.23 3.18 4.83
C VAL A 51 1.37 4.47 4.85
N SER A 52 0.41 4.59 3.92
CA SER A 52 -0.37 5.81 3.68
C SER A 52 -1.88 5.55 3.76
N GLY A 53 -2.45 5.58 4.96
CA GLY A 53 -3.91 5.55 5.19
C GLY A 53 -4.66 4.39 4.53
N ASN A 54 -6.00 4.40 4.64
CA ASN A 54 -6.80 3.42 3.91
C ASN A 54 -6.80 3.77 2.41
N SER A 55 -7.00 2.78 1.55
CA SER A 55 -7.21 2.98 0.11
C SER A 55 -8.24 2.02 -0.43
N TYR A 56 -9.21 2.52 -1.20
CA TYR A 56 -10.21 1.68 -1.86
C TYR A 56 -9.81 1.43 -3.30
N PHE A 57 -9.82 0.15 -3.68
CA PHE A 57 -9.45 -0.31 -5.01
C PHE A 57 -10.68 -0.60 -5.89
N GLY A 58 -11.85 -0.73 -5.27
CA GLY A 58 -13.10 -0.93 -5.97
C GLY A 58 -14.28 -0.98 -5.00
N GLY A 59 -15.48 -0.80 -5.55
CA GLY A 59 -16.72 -0.60 -4.82
C GLY A 59 -17.54 0.54 -5.45
N PRO A 60 -18.79 0.74 -5.00
CA PRO A 60 -19.48 0.06 -3.92
C PRO A 60 -20.13 -1.22 -4.44
N TRP A 61 -19.96 -2.32 -3.71
CA TRP A 61 -20.53 -3.62 -4.07
C TRP A 61 -21.35 -4.22 -2.92
N SER A 62 -21.96 -5.39 -3.18
CA SER A 62 -22.36 -6.32 -2.12
C SER A 62 -21.12 -7.04 -1.58
N TYR A 63 -21.26 -7.66 -0.41
CA TYR A 63 -20.17 -8.42 0.22
C TYR A 63 -19.66 -9.54 -0.70
N GLU A 64 -20.59 -10.32 -1.28
CA GLU A 64 -20.25 -11.46 -2.15
C GLU A 64 -19.44 -11.00 -3.35
N LYS A 65 -19.87 -9.92 -4.01
CA LYS A 65 -19.15 -9.38 -5.16
C LYS A 65 -17.79 -8.80 -4.77
N CYS A 66 -17.65 -8.20 -3.60
CA CYS A 66 -16.35 -7.74 -3.12
C CYS A 66 -15.37 -8.92 -2.92
N GLU A 67 -15.83 -10.02 -2.34
CA GLU A 67 -15.01 -11.23 -2.16
C GLU A 67 -14.67 -11.89 -3.51
N GLU A 68 -15.60 -11.90 -4.48
CA GLU A 68 -15.31 -12.35 -5.84
C GLU A 68 -14.19 -11.54 -6.50
N GLU A 69 -14.23 -10.21 -6.39
CA GLU A 69 -13.18 -9.34 -6.90
C GLU A 69 -11.85 -9.55 -6.15
N ARG A 70 -11.89 -9.84 -4.84
CA ARG A 70 -10.69 -10.17 -4.05
C ARG A 70 -10.03 -11.46 -4.53
N ILE A 71 -10.82 -12.50 -4.83
CA ILE A 71 -10.33 -13.82 -5.26
C ILE A 71 -9.75 -13.78 -6.68
N LYS A 72 -10.17 -12.83 -7.52
CA LYS A 72 -9.58 -12.61 -8.86
C LYS A 72 -8.15 -12.06 -8.80
N LEU A 73 -7.75 -11.46 -7.67
CA LEU A 73 -6.40 -10.96 -7.50
C LEU A 73 -5.41 -12.11 -7.26
N PRO A 74 -4.11 -11.92 -7.57
CA PRO A 74 -3.07 -12.86 -7.20
C PRO A 74 -3.12 -13.18 -5.71
N PRO A 75 -2.83 -14.41 -5.26
CA PRO A 75 -2.98 -14.82 -3.87
C PRO A 75 -2.16 -13.93 -2.91
N GLU A 76 -0.95 -13.50 -3.31
CA GLU A 76 -0.13 -12.57 -2.53
C GLU A 76 -0.77 -11.19 -2.32
N THR A 77 -1.62 -10.77 -3.26
CA THR A 77 -2.36 -9.50 -3.16
C THR A 77 -3.68 -9.71 -2.43
N ALA A 78 -4.40 -10.79 -2.74
CA ALA A 78 -5.70 -11.11 -2.15
C ALA A 78 -5.64 -11.28 -0.61
N VAL A 79 -4.53 -11.74 -0.05
CA VAL A 79 -4.31 -11.84 1.41
C VAL A 79 -4.07 -10.48 2.08
N GLN A 80 -3.64 -9.48 1.31
CA GLN A 80 -3.42 -8.11 1.79
C GLN A 80 -4.69 -7.25 1.66
N MET A 81 -5.74 -7.77 1.04
CA MET A 81 -6.98 -7.05 0.74
C MET A 81 -8.12 -7.56 1.62
N LEU A 82 -9.02 -6.66 1.98
CA LEU A 82 -10.15 -6.88 2.87
C LEU A 82 -11.39 -6.23 2.28
N CYS A 83 -12.54 -6.89 2.42
CA CYS A 83 -13.83 -6.30 2.14
C CYS A 83 -14.33 -5.55 3.37
N VAL A 84 -14.38 -4.21 3.28
CA VAL A 84 -14.80 -3.33 4.37
C VAL A 84 -16.13 -2.69 4.00
N ARG A 85 -17.07 -2.65 4.96
CA ARG A 85 -18.36 -2.02 4.78
C ARG A 85 -18.32 -0.59 5.26
N GLU A 86 -18.55 0.33 4.32
CA GLU A 86 -18.63 1.74 4.64
C GLU A 86 -20.06 2.26 4.45
N ASN A 87 -20.57 2.88 5.51
CA ASN A 87 -21.91 3.49 5.50
C ASN A 87 -21.85 5.01 5.33
N ARG A 88 -20.66 5.62 5.46
CA ARG A 88 -20.44 7.08 5.36
C ARG A 88 -19.18 7.36 4.56
N LYS A 89 -19.12 8.55 3.96
CA LYS A 89 -17.91 9.02 3.27
C LYS A 89 -16.78 9.13 4.28
N PRO A 90 -15.68 8.39 4.12
CA PRO A 90 -14.55 8.45 5.05
C PRO A 90 -13.79 9.77 4.89
N ASP A 91 -13.05 10.14 5.93
CA ASP A 91 -12.18 11.31 5.89
C ASP A 91 -10.96 11.10 4.97
N VAL A 92 -10.12 12.13 4.82
CA VAL A 92 -8.94 12.10 3.93
C VAL A 92 -7.94 11.00 4.34
N PHE A 93 -8.02 10.52 5.58
CA PHE A 93 -7.19 9.45 6.12
C PHE A 93 -7.86 8.07 6.07
N GLY A 94 -9.11 7.99 5.63
CA GLY A 94 -9.88 6.75 5.53
C GLY A 94 -10.52 6.29 6.83
N ARG A 95 -10.69 7.20 7.80
CA ARG A 95 -11.43 6.99 9.05
C ARG A 95 -12.92 7.26 8.77
N SER A 96 -13.78 6.31 9.13
CA SER A 96 -15.23 6.34 8.97
C SER A 96 -15.98 6.47 10.29
#